data_AF-A0A937MS39-F1
#
_entry.id   AF-A0A937MS39-F1
#
_cell.length_a   1.000
_cell.length_b   1.000
_cell.length_c   1.000
_cell.angle_alpha   90.00
_cell.angle_beta   90.00
_cell.angle_gamma   90.00
#
_symmetry.space_group_name_H-M   'P 1'
#
loop_
_entity.id
_entity.type
_entity.pdbx_description
1 polymer ?
#
loop_
_entity_poly.entity_id
_entity_poly.type
_entity_poly.pdbx_seq_one_letter_code
_entity_poly.pdbx_strand_id
1 'polypeptide(L)'
;RANLNDGKEYNAEDHYNEWLSFLKEYFRERARSGFFVENSSSTYAKHTMNMIDLAYAYSGDDELHQIIDDFMTLYWADYVQTGIAGISGGPKTRHHKKVGGYDANTDLLTPLLGGPANAGIWNYWSNVNGYELPKIVQMMALDREGMGNFVYQSRGIGESEPVQPRPLGTERTLIVNPESKFLKYSYVTPSYTLNTQMDHPWALQSHLSKTGRWHGMTVAQDAHARIVPVYIPTEPDHGGKTYPFSLEGMFKTFQHNNTLIVQRSRSFPEVNPDWYPLYKQRCDQGVYIGDAWDEQIEQGGWIFLRRGDAYAGVRVVLWDAAFEAQKKKKNGGTQAVFHGADDEPTVKLMDQPYSYTDDRKFIVLKDRFSPVIIQAGDEQQFGSFKDFMAKTLQAPIALHKTVVPTFNILLFTPPVENAPEMVFNAANNEIPMLDNEYINYAHPLTFDSPYIHSEYRSGKIRIEYDGETLDLDFSDNPWWAFWR
;
A
#
# COMPACT_ATOMS: atom_id res chain seq x y z
N ARG A 1 8.39 30.79 9.31
CA ARG A 1 9.75 30.87 8.68
C ARG A 1 9.99 32.33 8.34
N ALA A 2 11.24 32.83 8.37
CA ALA A 2 11.49 34.23 7.99
C ALA A 2 10.90 34.52 6.62
N ASN A 3 9.90 35.41 6.58
CA ASN A 3 9.35 35.89 5.34
C ASN A 3 10.20 37.07 4.90
N LEU A 4 11.16 36.84 4.01
CA LEU A 4 12.07 37.88 3.52
C LEU A 4 11.36 39.07 2.85
N ASN A 5 10.05 38.96 2.59
CA ASN A 5 9.23 40.00 1.99
C ASN A 5 8.39 40.80 3.01
N ASP A 6 8.43 40.49 4.31
CA ASP A 6 7.62 41.19 5.32
C ASP A 6 8.31 42.40 5.96
N GLY A 7 9.56 42.69 5.54
CA GLY A 7 10.33 43.84 6.00
C GLY A 7 10.84 43.73 7.44
N LYS A 8 10.74 42.55 8.07
CA LYS A 8 11.30 42.32 9.41
C LYS A 8 12.75 41.82 9.33
N GLU A 9 13.55 42.23 10.31
CA GLU A 9 14.85 41.60 10.58
C GLU A 9 14.63 40.41 11.50
N TYR A 10 15.19 39.25 11.13
CA TYR A 10 15.11 38.01 11.88
C TYR A 10 16.49 37.65 12.39
N ASN A 11 16.60 37.34 13.69
CA ASN A 11 17.84 36.85 14.29
C ASN A 11 17.82 35.31 14.40
N ALA A 12 18.93 34.71 14.85
CA ALA A 12 19.04 33.25 14.97
C ALA A 12 18.02 32.63 15.94
N GLU A 13 17.66 33.34 17.01
CA GLU A 13 16.67 32.91 17.99
C GLU A 13 15.26 32.89 17.39
N ASP A 14 14.89 33.89 16.59
CA ASP A 14 13.61 33.91 15.86
C ASP A 14 13.49 32.71 14.92
N HIS A 15 14.57 32.40 14.21
CA HIS A 15 14.63 31.23 13.33
C HIS A 15 14.53 29.91 14.11
N TYR A 16 15.22 29.80 15.25
CA TYR A 16 15.16 28.63 16.12
C TYR A 16 13.74 28.40 16.64
N ASN A 17 13.11 29.41 17.23
CA ASN A 17 11.76 29.31 17.79
C ASN A 17 10.72 28.92 16.74
N GLU A 18 10.85 29.46 15.53
CA GLU A 18 9.96 29.14 14.42
C GLU A 18 10.14 27.71 13.91
N TRP A 19 11.39 27.22 13.80
CA TRP A 19 11.65 25.81 13.45
C TRP A 19 11.15 24.87 14.53
N LEU A 20 11.36 25.23 15.79
CA LEU A 20 10.89 24.47 16.95
C LEU A 20 9.37 24.33 16.92
N SER A 21 8.65 25.44 16.76
CA SER A 21 7.18 25.46 16.62
C SER A 21 6.72 24.59 15.44
N PHE A 22 7.35 24.76 14.26
CA PHE A 22 7.04 23.96 13.08
C PHE A 22 7.24 22.46 13.31
N LEU A 23 8.35 22.05 13.93
CA LEU A 23 8.66 20.63 14.15
C LEU A 23 7.70 20.00 15.15
N LYS A 24 7.37 20.69 16.25
CA LYS A 24 6.36 20.23 17.24
C LYS A 24 5.02 19.98 16.55
N GLU A 25 4.54 20.94 15.76
CA GLU A 25 3.30 20.81 15.00
C GLU A 25 3.39 19.70 13.95
N TYR A 26 4.50 19.63 13.22
CA TYR A 26 4.70 18.64 12.17
C TYR A 26 4.56 17.21 12.70
N PHE A 27 5.24 16.87 13.79
CA PHE A 27 5.19 15.51 14.34
C PHE A 27 3.83 15.20 14.98
N ARG A 28 3.18 16.17 15.65
CA ARG A 28 1.81 16.01 16.15
C ARG A 28 0.84 15.72 15.01
N GLU A 29 0.87 16.49 13.93
CA GLU A 29 -0.01 16.30 12.78
C GLU A 29 0.26 14.99 12.04
N ARG A 30 1.52 14.53 11.97
CA ARG A 30 1.85 13.20 11.42
C ARG A 30 1.32 12.06 12.29
N ALA A 31 1.37 12.17 13.62
CA ALA A 31 0.77 11.17 14.51
C ALA A 31 -0.76 11.17 14.43
N ARG A 32 -1.38 12.35 14.28
CA ARG A 32 -2.84 12.53 14.17
C ARG A 32 -3.43 12.06 12.86
N SER A 33 -2.74 12.28 11.74
CA SER A 33 -3.29 12.11 10.39
C SER A 33 -2.60 11.01 9.57
N GLY A 34 -1.47 10.47 10.04
CA GLY A 34 -0.65 9.45 9.36
C GLY A 34 0.75 9.97 8.99
N PHE A 35 1.74 9.06 8.94
CA PHE A 35 3.17 9.40 8.90
C PHE A 35 3.64 10.19 7.67
N PHE A 36 3.94 9.51 6.56
CA PHE A 36 4.62 10.10 5.41
C PHE A 36 3.93 9.73 4.10
N VAL A 37 3.98 10.64 3.13
CA VAL A 37 3.57 10.34 1.74
C VAL A 37 4.46 9.23 1.19
N GLU A 38 5.75 9.29 1.53
CA GLU A 38 6.73 8.23 1.28
C GLU A 38 6.58 7.10 2.32
N ASN A 39 5.43 6.43 2.34
CA ASN A 39 5.12 5.36 3.29
C ASN A 39 6.04 4.14 3.13
N SER A 40 6.57 3.64 4.25
CA SER A 40 7.37 2.41 4.37
C SER A 40 8.37 2.18 3.22
N SER A 41 9.03 3.26 2.80
CA SER A 41 9.92 3.21 1.65
C SER A 41 11.17 2.39 1.97
N SER A 42 11.41 1.35 1.18
CA SER A 42 12.62 0.52 1.27
C SER A 42 13.93 1.29 1.09
N THR A 43 13.92 2.50 0.52
CA THR A 43 15.15 3.27 0.27
C THR A 43 15.12 4.69 0.81
N TYR A 44 13.95 5.32 0.87
CA TYR A 44 13.84 6.72 1.32
C TYR A 44 13.65 6.85 2.83
N ALA A 45 13.21 5.80 3.53
CA ALA A 45 13.04 5.85 4.98
C ALA A 45 14.31 6.29 5.71
N LYS A 46 15.50 5.81 5.31
CA LYS A 46 16.78 6.27 5.89
C LYS A 46 17.09 7.75 5.68
N HIS A 47 16.55 8.40 4.65
CA HIS A 47 16.72 9.85 4.51
C HIS A 47 15.80 10.60 5.47
N THR A 48 14.55 10.16 5.60
CA THR A 48 13.57 10.75 6.51
C THR A 48 13.96 10.53 7.97
N MET A 49 14.23 9.29 8.37
CA MET A 49 14.58 8.93 9.74
C MET A 49 15.87 9.60 10.20
N ASN A 50 16.88 9.73 9.32
CA ASN A 50 18.12 10.44 9.66
C ASN A 50 17.88 11.90 10.09
N MET A 51 16.92 12.58 9.45
CA MET A 51 16.54 13.95 9.84
C MET A 51 15.78 13.98 11.18
N ILE A 52 14.99 12.96 11.46
CA ILE A 52 14.26 12.81 12.73
C ILE A 52 15.25 12.54 13.86
N ASP A 53 16.21 11.63 13.67
CA ASP A 53 17.27 11.35 14.65
C ASP A 53 18.10 12.61 14.97
N LEU A 54 18.40 13.43 13.96
CA LEU A 54 19.13 14.68 14.15
C LEU A 54 18.32 15.67 15.02
N ALA A 55 17.02 15.81 14.75
CA ALA A 55 16.14 16.66 15.56
C ALA A 55 15.97 16.12 16.99
N TYR A 56 15.90 14.81 17.15
CA TYR A 56 15.85 14.14 18.45
C TYR A 56 17.10 14.46 19.30
N ALA A 57 18.29 14.32 18.69
CA ALA A 57 19.56 14.46 19.40
C ALA A 57 20.00 15.92 19.63
N TYR A 58 19.60 16.87 18.78
CA TYR A 58 20.19 18.21 18.76
C TYR A 58 19.18 19.37 18.74
N SER A 59 17.89 19.13 18.94
CA SER A 59 16.91 20.23 19.01
C SER A 59 17.10 21.14 20.21
N GLY A 60 17.58 20.63 21.35
CA GLY A 60 17.79 21.41 22.56
C GLY A 60 16.50 21.84 23.29
N ASP A 61 15.37 21.20 22.98
CA ASP A 61 14.07 21.47 23.61
C ASP A 61 13.43 20.15 24.09
N ASP A 62 13.15 20.07 25.39
CA ASP A 62 12.67 18.85 26.04
C ASP A 62 11.28 18.43 25.55
N GLU A 63 10.43 19.38 25.16
CA GLU A 63 9.08 19.11 24.66
C GLU A 63 9.15 18.46 23.26
N LEU A 64 9.95 19.04 22.35
CA LEU A 64 10.17 18.48 21.03
C LEU A 64 10.87 17.11 21.13
N HIS A 65 11.84 16.96 22.05
CA HIS A 65 12.50 15.68 22.27
C HIS A 65 11.50 14.57 22.61
N GLN A 66 10.56 14.81 23.52
CA GLN A 66 9.51 13.83 23.86
C GLN A 66 8.52 13.57 22.72
N ILE A 67 8.11 14.62 22.00
CA ILE A 67 7.23 14.44 20.84
C ILE A 67 7.91 13.53 19.82
N ILE A 68 9.21 13.70 19.59
CA ILE A 68 9.95 12.84 18.66
C ILE A 68 10.16 11.44 19.24
N ASP A 69 10.42 11.30 20.55
CA ASP A 69 10.53 10.01 21.24
C ASP A 69 9.27 9.14 21.05
N ASP A 70 8.11 9.73 21.37
CA ASP A 70 6.80 9.10 21.18
C ASP A 70 6.55 8.82 19.69
N PHE A 71 6.94 9.74 18.81
CA PHE A 71 6.74 9.59 17.36
C PHE A 71 7.56 8.43 16.79
N MET A 72 8.82 8.27 17.21
CA MET A 72 9.68 7.16 16.82
C MET A 72 9.12 5.83 17.34
N THR A 73 8.60 5.82 18.57
CA THR A 73 7.88 4.66 19.13
C THR A 73 6.69 4.25 18.28
N LEU A 74 5.84 5.21 17.92
CA LEU A 74 4.68 4.98 17.05
C LEU A 74 5.10 4.48 15.66
N TYR A 75 6.14 5.08 15.07
CA TYR A 75 6.68 4.68 13.77
C TYR A 75 7.16 3.23 13.76
N TRP A 76 7.91 2.83 14.79
CA TRP A 76 8.41 1.46 14.90
C TRP A 76 7.30 0.47 15.20
N ALA A 77 6.32 0.81 16.05
CA ALA A 77 5.14 -0.02 16.28
C ALA A 77 4.39 -0.32 14.98
N ASP A 78 4.15 0.71 14.14
CA ASP A 78 3.52 0.54 12.83
C ASP A 78 4.32 -0.37 11.88
N TYR A 79 5.64 -0.16 11.85
CA TYR A 79 6.51 -0.98 11.02
C TYR A 79 6.50 -2.44 11.45
N VAL A 80 6.66 -2.74 12.75
CA VAL A 80 6.83 -4.13 13.23
C VAL A 80 5.56 -4.95 13.08
N GLN A 81 4.37 -4.37 13.29
CA GLN A 81 3.12 -5.13 13.13
C GLN A 81 2.90 -5.61 11.68
N THR A 82 3.44 -4.91 10.67
CA THR A 82 3.35 -5.35 9.28
C THR A 82 4.62 -6.02 8.76
N GLY A 83 5.75 -5.87 9.46
CA GLY A 83 7.06 -6.36 9.07
C GLY A 83 7.10 -7.88 8.93
N ILE A 84 7.73 -8.38 7.87
CA ILE A 84 7.82 -9.81 7.59
C ILE A 84 9.08 -10.11 6.77
N ALA A 85 9.75 -11.23 7.06
CA ALA A 85 10.99 -11.65 6.37
C ALA A 85 12.08 -10.56 6.32
N GLY A 86 12.20 -9.75 7.39
CA GLY A 86 13.17 -8.66 7.48
C GLY A 86 12.93 -7.54 6.47
N ILE A 87 11.67 -7.29 6.08
CA ILE A 87 11.25 -6.13 5.28
C ILE A 87 9.87 -5.64 5.74
N SER A 88 9.47 -4.43 5.36
CA SER A 88 8.08 -3.97 5.53
C SER A 88 7.15 -4.91 4.77
N GLY A 89 6.10 -5.43 5.41
CA GLY A 89 5.03 -6.17 4.72
C GLY A 89 3.83 -5.29 4.34
N GLY A 90 3.69 -4.09 4.91
CA GLY A 90 2.61 -3.15 4.56
C GLY A 90 2.77 -2.43 3.21
N PRO A 91 1.78 -1.61 2.80
CA PRO A 91 1.82 -0.87 1.55
C PRO A 91 2.98 0.12 1.52
N LYS A 92 3.67 0.20 0.38
CA LYS A 92 4.89 1.02 0.26
C LYS A 92 4.75 1.99 -0.88
N THR A 93 5.47 3.09 -0.76
CA THR A 93 5.73 4.03 -1.85
C THR A 93 7.23 4.21 -2.00
N ARG A 94 7.66 4.80 -3.12
CA ARG A 94 9.07 4.96 -3.48
C ARG A 94 9.85 3.64 -3.49
N HIS A 95 9.18 2.51 -3.74
CA HIS A 95 9.78 1.21 -3.95
C HIS A 95 10.15 1.07 -5.42
N HIS A 96 11.41 1.31 -5.75
CA HIS A 96 11.87 1.49 -7.13
C HIS A 96 12.78 0.35 -7.59
N LYS A 97 12.74 0.04 -8.89
CA LYS A 97 13.74 -0.77 -9.64
C LYS A 97 13.92 -2.23 -9.23
N LYS A 98 13.49 -2.62 -8.03
CA LYS A 98 13.53 -3.99 -7.51
C LYS A 98 12.17 -4.34 -6.98
N VAL A 99 11.79 -5.60 -7.07
CA VAL A 99 10.57 -6.12 -6.43
C VAL A 99 10.80 -6.47 -4.97
N GLY A 100 12.06 -6.53 -4.49
CA GLY A 100 12.42 -6.93 -3.14
C GLY A 100 13.90 -6.95 -2.77
N GLY A 101 14.17 -7.43 -1.54
CA GLY A 101 15.50 -7.80 -1.02
C GLY A 101 16.23 -6.76 -0.17
N TYR A 102 15.83 -5.49 -0.20
CA TYR A 102 16.42 -4.44 0.65
C TYR A 102 15.31 -3.63 1.30
N ASP A 103 15.47 -3.29 2.58
CA ASP A 103 14.59 -2.37 3.30
C ASP A 103 15.39 -1.55 4.32
N ALA A 104 15.44 -0.25 4.11
CA ALA A 104 16.14 0.69 4.97
C ALA A 104 15.60 0.72 6.41
N ASN A 105 14.32 0.41 6.62
CA ASN A 105 13.74 0.38 7.97
C ASN A 105 14.32 -0.77 8.79
N THR A 106 14.56 -1.91 8.15
CA THR A 106 15.19 -3.06 8.81
C THR A 106 16.61 -2.72 9.25
N ASP A 107 17.39 -2.05 8.39
CA ASP A 107 18.74 -1.59 8.74
C ASP A 107 18.76 -0.67 9.98
N LEU A 108 17.75 0.21 10.10
CA LEU A 108 17.61 1.18 11.19
C LEU A 108 17.08 0.55 12.49
N LEU A 109 16.16 -0.42 12.38
CA LEU A 109 15.57 -1.09 13.53
C LEU A 109 16.51 -2.14 14.14
N THR A 110 17.34 -2.79 13.32
CA THR A 110 18.25 -3.87 13.74
C THR A 110 19.08 -3.53 15.00
N PRO A 111 19.79 -2.38 15.09
CA PRO A 111 20.55 -2.04 16.30
C PRO A 111 19.65 -1.83 17.53
N LEU A 112 18.45 -1.29 17.36
CA LEU A 112 17.49 -1.07 18.44
C LEU A 112 16.95 -2.39 19.04
N LEU A 113 17.03 -3.48 18.27
CA LEU A 113 16.72 -4.85 18.71
C LEU A 113 17.97 -5.63 19.17
N GLY A 114 19.11 -4.96 19.36
CA GLY A 114 20.36 -5.59 19.81
C GLY A 114 21.17 -6.27 18.70
N GLY A 115 20.81 -6.04 17.43
CA GLY A 115 21.55 -6.50 16.26
C GLY A 115 22.77 -5.62 15.92
N PRO A 116 23.47 -5.92 14.81
CA PRO A 116 24.64 -5.15 14.40
C PRO A 116 24.27 -3.72 13.99
N ALA A 117 25.09 -2.76 14.41
CA ALA A 117 25.03 -1.38 13.98
C ALA A 117 25.42 -1.20 12.50
N ASN A 118 24.85 -0.19 11.85
CA ASN A 118 25.18 0.17 10.47
C ASN A 118 25.79 1.58 10.41
N ALA A 119 27.09 1.66 10.11
CA ALA A 119 27.85 2.91 10.03
C ALA A 119 27.70 3.67 8.69
N GLY A 120 26.73 3.30 7.85
CA GLY A 120 26.40 4.05 6.65
C GLY A 120 25.99 5.50 6.97
N ILE A 121 26.32 6.45 6.10
CA ILE A 121 26.08 7.89 6.31
C ILE A 121 24.61 8.24 6.65
N TRP A 122 23.67 7.40 6.25
CA TRP A 122 22.24 7.59 6.52
C TRP A 122 21.74 6.84 7.76
N ASN A 123 22.51 5.90 8.31
CA ASN A 123 22.10 5.01 9.39
C ASN A 123 22.82 5.31 10.71
N TYR A 124 23.94 6.03 10.69
CA TYR A 124 24.77 6.19 11.89
C TYR A 124 24.06 6.88 13.07
N TRP A 125 23.13 7.81 12.80
CA TRP A 125 22.41 8.52 13.86
C TRP A 125 21.56 7.59 14.72
N SER A 126 20.92 6.58 14.13
CA SER A 126 20.18 5.55 14.88
C SER A 126 21.06 4.71 15.83
N ASN A 127 22.39 4.73 15.66
CA ASN A 127 23.31 4.02 16.56
C ASN A 127 23.87 4.90 17.69
N VAL A 128 23.71 6.23 17.59
CA VAL A 128 24.35 7.19 18.52
C VAL A 128 23.35 8.16 19.16
N ASN A 129 22.10 8.15 18.72
CA ASN A 129 21.03 8.83 19.45
C ASN A 129 20.72 8.05 20.75
N GLY A 130 20.06 8.71 21.70
CA GLY A 130 19.68 8.11 22.98
C GLY A 130 18.33 7.38 22.95
N TYR A 131 17.75 7.13 21.77
CA TYR A 131 16.42 6.56 21.66
C TYR A 131 16.44 5.08 22.03
N GLU A 132 15.51 4.66 22.89
CA GLU A 132 15.33 3.27 23.27
C GLU A 132 13.97 2.76 22.80
N LEU A 133 13.97 1.62 22.09
CA LEU A 133 12.74 1.00 21.62
C LEU A 133 11.94 0.46 22.83
N PRO A 134 10.67 0.86 23.06
CA PRO A 134 9.94 0.40 24.22
C PRO A 134 9.71 -1.12 24.22
N LYS A 135 9.71 -1.72 25.42
CA LYS A 135 9.54 -3.17 25.63
C LYS A 135 8.36 -3.76 24.84
N ILE A 136 7.21 -3.09 24.85
CA ILE A 136 6.00 -3.54 24.14
C ILE A 136 6.23 -3.66 22.62
N VAL A 137 6.96 -2.72 22.03
CA VAL A 137 7.29 -2.74 20.59
C VAL A 137 8.33 -3.83 20.30
N GLN A 138 9.29 -4.05 21.20
CA GLN A 138 10.22 -5.18 21.09
C GLN A 138 9.47 -6.53 21.13
N MET A 139 8.49 -6.68 22.01
CA MET A 139 7.67 -7.90 22.11
C MET A 139 6.91 -8.15 20.80
N MET A 140 6.24 -7.14 20.26
CA MET A 140 5.58 -7.22 18.95
C MET A 140 6.55 -7.61 17.83
N ALA A 141 7.76 -7.04 17.82
CA ALA A 141 8.76 -7.33 16.80
C ALA A 141 9.29 -8.77 16.84
N LEU A 142 9.31 -9.39 18.02
CA LEU A 142 9.90 -10.70 18.26
C LEU A 142 8.88 -11.85 18.26
N ASP A 143 7.59 -11.57 18.45
CA ASP A 143 6.55 -12.59 18.57
C ASP A 143 5.42 -12.44 17.55
N ARG A 144 5.77 -12.68 16.28
CA ARG A 144 4.81 -12.66 15.17
C ARG A 144 3.75 -13.77 15.27
N GLU A 145 4.12 -14.93 15.79
CA GLU A 145 3.18 -16.04 16.00
C GLU A 145 2.11 -15.66 17.03
N GLY A 146 2.51 -15.05 18.15
CA GLY A 146 1.60 -14.55 19.18
C GLY A 146 0.70 -13.40 18.70
N MET A 147 1.11 -12.65 17.67
CA MET A 147 0.24 -11.66 17.02
C MET A 147 -0.85 -12.30 16.13
N GLY A 148 -0.67 -13.56 15.70
CA GLY A 148 -1.67 -14.26 14.91
C GLY A 148 -2.13 -13.53 13.64
N ASN A 149 -3.42 -13.67 13.31
CA ASN A 149 -4.01 -13.18 12.07
C ASN A 149 -4.87 -11.94 12.32
N PHE A 150 -4.59 -10.84 11.64
CA PHE A 150 -5.35 -9.60 11.81
C PHE A 150 -5.36 -8.73 10.55
N VAL A 151 -6.36 -7.86 10.49
CA VAL A 151 -6.41 -6.74 9.54
C VAL A 151 -5.80 -5.53 10.22
N TYR A 152 -4.96 -4.82 9.48
CA TYR A 152 -4.51 -3.48 9.84
C TYR A 152 -4.95 -2.48 8.77
N GLN A 153 -5.74 -1.50 9.21
CA GLN A 153 -6.19 -0.38 8.40
C GLN A 153 -5.60 0.92 8.93
N SER A 154 -5.22 1.81 8.02
CA SER A 154 -4.74 3.14 8.39
C SER A 154 -5.13 4.15 7.34
N ARG A 155 -5.61 5.32 7.80
CA ARG A 155 -5.84 6.45 6.91
C ARG A 155 -4.48 6.99 6.45
N GLY A 156 -4.24 6.92 5.15
CA GLY A 156 -3.01 7.32 4.52
C GLY A 156 -3.07 8.76 4.05
N ILE A 157 -2.07 9.56 4.40
CA ILE A 157 -1.85 10.88 3.81
C ILE A 157 -1.34 10.80 2.36
N GLY A 158 -1.46 11.90 1.62
CA GLY A 158 -0.82 12.06 0.30
C GLY A 158 -1.75 12.50 -0.81
N GLU A 159 -3.06 12.52 -0.59
CA GLU A 159 -3.99 13.18 -1.51
C GLU A 159 -3.63 14.66 -1.59
N SER A 160 -3.63 15.25 -2.78
CA SER A 160 -3.36 16.67 -2.96
C SER A 160 -4.58 17.52 -2.67
N GLU A 161 -4.37 18.77 -2.25
CA GLU A 161 -5.49 19.71 -2.14
C GLU A 161 -6.10 20.04 -3.52
N PRO A 162 -7.43 20.05 -3.65
CA PRO A 162 -8.13 20.32 -4.90
C PRO A 162 -8.26 21.83 -5.21
N VAL A 163 -7.30 22.66 -4.79
CA VAL A 163 -7.32 24.12 -5.00
C VAL A 163 -6.68 24.46 -6.34
N GLN A 164 -7.43 25.12 -7.23
CA GLN A 164 -6.98 25.54 -8.56
C GLN A 164 -7.43 26.99 -8.87
N PRO A 165 -6.53 27.88 -9.33
CA PRO A 165 -5.08 27.70 -9.41
C PRO A 165 -4.45 27.49 -8.03
N ARG A 166 -3.22 26.95 -7.97
CA ARG A 166 -2.48 26.83 -6.69
C ARG A 166 -2.33 28.21 -6.04
N PRO A 167 -2.42 28.33 -4.70
CA PRO A 167 -2.14 29.59 -4.02
C PRO A 167 -0.75 30.14 -4.37
N LEU A 168 -0.65 31.45 -4.51
CA LEU A 168 0.62 32.12 -4.81
C LEU A 168 1.69 31.76 -3.76
N GLY A 169 2.89 31.41 -4.24
CA GLY A 169 4.01 30.96 -3.40
C GLY A 169 4.01 29.47 -3.07
N THR A 170 3.01 28.71 -3.53
CA THR A 170 2.91 27.25 -3.31
C THR A 170 3.03 26.44 -4.59
N GLU A 171 3.31 27.07 -5.73
CA GLU A 171 3.38 26.46 -7.06
C GLU A 171 4.41 25.33 -7.13
N ARG A 172 5.45 25.43 -6.30
CA ARG A 172 6.56 24.46 -6.17
C ARG A 172 6.41 23.49 -5.01
N THR A 173 5.35 23.63 -4.20
CA THR A 173 5.17 22.87 -2.97
C THR A 173 4.11 21.80 -3.15
N LEU A 174 4.38 20.60 -2.63
CA LEU A 174 3.33 19.60 -2.46
C LEU A 174 2.50 19.96 -1.23
N ILE A 175 1.26 20.37 -1.44
CA ILE A 175 0.27 20.52 -0.38
C ILE A 175 -0.60 19.27 -0.34
N VAL A 176 -0.64 18.63 0.82
CA VAL A 176 -1.42 17.42 1.06
C VAL A 176 -2.71 17.77 1.78
N ASN A 177 -3.81 17.18 1.35
CA ASN A 177 -5.08 17.21 2.04
C ASN A 177 -5.00 16.25 3.25
N PRO A 178 -5.16 16.75 4.49
CA PRO A 178 -5.21 15.88 5.66
C PRO A 178 -6.42 14.94 5.59
N GLU A 179 -7.57 15.38 5.04
CA GLU A 179 -8.73 14.53 4.76
C GLU A 179 -8.54 13.59 3.56
N SER A 180 -7.35 13.02 3.45
CA SER A 180 -6.97 12.09 2.40
C SER A 180 -7.88 10.88 2.37
N LYS A 181 -8.26 10.47 1.15
CA LYS A 181 -9.07 9.28 0.87
C LYS A 181 -8.21 8.11 0.36
N PHE A 182 -6.99 7.99 0.89
CA PHE A 182 -6.15 6.80 0.72
C PHE A 182 -6.28 5.93 1.97
N LEU A 183 -6.69 4.68 1.78
CA LEU A 183 -6.82 3.69 2.84
C LEU A 183 -5.74 2.63 2.67
N LYS A 184 -4.78 2.60 3.59
CA LYS A 184 -3.80 1.53 3.68
C LYS A 184 -4.49 0.31 4.28
N TYR A 185 -4.32 -0.85 3.67
CA TYR A 185 -4.94 -2.09 4.11
C TYR A 185 -3.90 -3.21 4.07
N SER A 186 -3.72 -3.89 5.18
CA SER A 186 -2.86 -5.07 5.28
C SER A 186 -3.63 -6.19 5.98
N TYR A 187 -3.50 -7.40 5.47
CA TYR A 187 -3.85 -8.62 6.17
C TYR A 187 -2.56 -9.31 6.55
N VAL A 188 -2.35 -9.45 7.85
CA VAL A 188 -1.11 -9.92 8.47
C VAL A 188 -1.39 -11.29 9.06
N THR A 189 -0.55 -12.27 8.76
CA THR A 189 -0.51 -13.61 9.37
C THR A 189 0.92 -13.98 9.74
N PRO A 190 1.17 -14.99 10.58
CA PRO A 190 2.53 -15.43 10.84
C PRO A 190 3.28 -15.86 9.56
N SER A 191 2.56 -16.45 8.60
CA SER A 191 3.12 -16.97 7.35
C SER A 191 3.28 -15.94 6.23
N TYR A 192 2.45 -14.89 6.16
CA TYR A 192 2.50 -13.90 5.09
C TYR A 192 1.92 -12.53 5.48
N THR A 193 2.23 -11.51 4.69
CA THR A 193 1.49 -10.23 4.70
C THR A 193 0.98 -9.94 3.29
N LEU A 194 -0.33 -9.77 3.13
CA LEU A 194 -0.99 -9.31 1.90
C LEU A 194 -1.46 -7.87 2.11
N ASN A 195 -1.17 -6.96 1.19
CA ASN A 195 -1.42 -5.53 1.43
C ASN A 195 -1.63 -4.74 0.13
N THR A 196 -2.22 -3.56 0.33
CA THR A 196 -2.40 -2.55 -0.71
C THR A 196 -2.63 -1.16 -0.10
N GLN A 197 -2.44 -0.14 -0.92
CA GLN A 197 -3.09 1.16 -0.72
C GLN A 197 -4.35 1.21 -1.60
N MET A 198 -5.52 1.21 -0.97
CA MET A 198 -6.81 1.39 -1.62
C MET A 198 -7.09 2.89 -1.75
N ASP A 199 -7.08 3.40 -2.97
CA ASP A 199 -7.36 4.81 -3.23
C ASP A 199 -8.81 5.00 -3.64
N HIS A 200 -9.45 6.02 -3.06
CA HIS A 200 -10.74 6.46 -3.58
C HIS A 200 -10.61 6.83 -5.07
N PRO A 201 -11.53 6.42 -5.95
CA PRO A 201 -11.34 6.58 -7.40
C PRO A 201 -11.22 8.04 -7.91
N TRP A 202 -11.71 9.00 -7.11
CA TRP A 202 -11.56 10.44 -7.34
C TRP A 202 -10.55 11.14 -6.42
N ALA A 203 -9.72 10.40 -5.68
CA ALA A 203 -8.69 11.03 -4.87
C ALA A 203 -7.64 11.69 -5.77
N LEU A 204 -7.29 12.94 -5.45
CA LEU A 204 -6.37 13.75 -6.25
C LEU A 204 -4.91 13.32 -6.01
N GLN A 205 -4.30 12.72 -7.02
CA GLN A 205 -2.92 12.22 -6.93
C GLN A 205 -1.89 13.33 -7.17
N SER A 206 -0.71 13.14 -6.60
CA SER A 206 0.52 13.84 -6.98
C SER A 206 1.58 12.84 -7.46
N HIS A 207 2.64 13.37 -8.06
CA HIS A 207 3.80 12.58 -8.45
C HIS A 207 4.47 11.84 -7.29
N LEU A 208 4.30 12.25 -6.02
CA LEU A 208 4.84 11.50 -4.89
C LEU A 208 3.88 10.42 -4.41
N SER A 209 2.57 10.68 -4.39
CA SER A 209 1.59 9.72 -3.88
C SER A 209 1.47 8.47 -4.74
N LYS A 210 1.73 8.57 -6.06
CA LYS A 210 1.61 7.45 -7.01
C LYS A 210 2.89 6.67 -7.27
N THR A 211 4.03 7.14 -6.78
CA THR A 211 5.33 6.72 -7.28
C THR A 211 5.92 5.56 -6.50
N GLY A 212 6.42 4.55 -7.24
CA GLY A 212 6.99 3.31 -6.70
C GLY A 212 6.08 2.59 -5.73
N ARG A 213 4.80 2.40 -6.08
CA ARG A 213 3.83 1.75 -5.19
C ARG A 213 4.05 0.25 -5.16
N TRP A 214 4.05 -0.29 -3.97
CA TRP A 214 4.10 -1.73 -3.75
C TRP A 214 2.77 -2.23 -3.20
N HIS A 215 2.25 -3.24 -3.88
CA HIS A 215 1.02 -3.97 -3.57
C HIS A 215 1.33 -5.46 -3.65
N GLY A 216 0.55 -6.28 -2.97
CA GLY A 216 0.61 -7.74 -3.11
C GLY A 216 1.08 -8.44 -1.84
N MET A 217 1.81 -9.53 -2.01
CA MET A 217 2.07 -10.50 -0.94
C MET A 217 3.57 -10.71 -0.73
N THR A 218 3.99 -10.81 0.52
CA THR A 218 5.32 -11.29 0.94
C THR A 218 5.15 -12.42 1.95
N VAL A 219 5.95 -13.48 1.86
CA VAL A 219 5.92 -14.61 2.80
C VAL A 219 7.05 -14.52 3.83
N ALA A 220 6.85 -15.11 5.00
CA ALA A 220 7.77 -15.05 6.13
C ALA A 220 9.11 -15.76 5.89
N GLN A 221 9.07 -16.88 5.17
CA GLN A 221 10.20 -17.77 5.01
C GLN A 221 11.27 -17.21 4.08
N ASP A 222 10.89 -16.36 3.12
CA ASP A 222 11.80 -15.81 2.13
C ASP A 222 11.26 -14.50 1.57
N ALA A 223 11.99 -13.41 1.78
CA ALA A 223 11.62 -12.13 1.21
C ALA A 223 11.43 -12.24 -0.31
N HIS A 224 12.18 -13.07 -1.05
CA HIS A 224 12.05 -13.17 -2.51
C HIS A 224 10.82 -13.97 -2.98
N ALA A 225 10.16 -14.73 -2.10
CA ALA A 225 8.87 -15.36 -2.40
C ALA A 225 7.74 -14.34 -2.20
N ARG A 226 7.35 -13.68 -3.30
CA ARG A 226 6.41 -12.56 -3.29
C ARG A 226 5.61 -12.48 -4.58
N ILE A 227 4.42 -11.91 -4.48
CA ILE A 227 3.55 -11.62 -5.63
C ILE A 227 3.41 -10.11 -5.72
N VAL A 228 3.81 -9.52 -6.84
CA VAL A 228 3.82 -8.05 -6.98
C VAL A 228 3.23 -7.65 -8.34
N PRO A 229 2.12 -6.90 -8.38
CA PRO A 229 1.65 -6.29 -9.60
C PRO A 229 2.68 -5.29 -10.11
N VAL A 230 3.00 -5.37 -11.40
CA VAL A 230 4.01 -4.52 -12.03
C VAL A 230 3.50 -3.95 -13.35
N TYR A 231 4.12 -2.87 -13.80
CA TYR A 231 4.02 -2.43 -15.17
C TYR A 231 5.15 -3.03 -15.99
N ILE A 232 4.86 -3.43 -17.23
CA ILE A 232 5.84 -3.93 -18.19
C ILE A 232 6.03 -2.84 -19.26
N PRO A 233 7.14 -2.08 -19.26
CA PRO A 233 7.37 -1.04 -20.26
C PRO A 233 7.33 -1.57 -21.68
N THR A 234 6.57 -0.92 -22.56
CA THR A 234 6.47 -1.28 -23.98
C THR A 234 7.36 -0.41 -24.87
N GLU A 235 7.96 0.64 -24.30
CA GLU A 235 8.90 1.55 -24.94
C GLU A 235 9.90 2.08 -23.90
N PRO A 236 11.03 2.68 -24.33
CA PRO A 236 11.96 3.34 -23.42
C PRO A 236 11.30 4.51 -22.65
N ASP A 237 11.81 4.80 -21.46
CA ASP A 237 11.42 5.96 -20.68
C ASP A 237 11.87 7.29 -21.34
N HIS A 238 11.56 8.43 -20.71
CA HIS A 238 11.97 9.75 -21.20
C HIS A 238 13.51 9.91 -21.31
N GLY A 239 14.28 9.07 -20.62
CA GLY A 239 15.74 9.05 -20.64
C GLY A 239 16.30 8.06 -21.67
N GLY A 240 15.45 7.44 -22.47
CA GLY A 240 15.83 6.45 -23.49
C GLY A 240 16.15 5.07 -22.91
N LYS A 241 15.78 4.79 -21.66
CA LYS A 241 16.07 3.52 -21.00
C LYS A 241 14.83 2.64 -20.91
N THR A 242 14.97 1.37 -21.32
CA THR A 242 13.94 0.35 -21.12
C THR A 242 14.29 -0.48 -19.89
N TYR A 243 13.37 -0.54 -18.94
CA TYR A 243 13.46 -1.41 -17.78
C TYR A 243 12.62 -2.67 -18.01
N PRO A 244 13.00 -3.83 -17.43
CA PRO A 244 12.22 -5.07 -17.58
C PRO A 244 10.82 -4.96 -16.95
N PHE A 245 10.68 -4.14 -15.91
CA PHE A 245 9.42 -3.80 -15.27
C PHE A 245 9.51 -2.42 -14.62
N SER A 246 8.37 -1.92 -14.15
CA SER A 246 8.26 -0.69 -13.37
C SER A 246 7.25 -0.87 -12.24
N LEU A 247 7.55 -0.29 -11.09
CA LEU A 247 6.62 -0.13 -9.96
C LEU A 247 6.01 1.28 -9.92
N GLU A 248 6.30 2.09 -10.93
CA GLU A 248 5.73 3.43 -11.11
C GLU A 248 4.32 3.34 -11.70
N GLY A 249 3.50 2.38 -11.26
CA GLY A 249 2.17 2.14 -11.80
C GLY A 249 1.07 2.66 -10.89
N MET A 250 0.00 3.18 -11.48
CA MET A 250 -1.25 3.45 -10.75
C MET A 250 -2.21 2.28 -10.92
N PHE A 251 -2.56 1.68 -9.79
CA PHE A 251 -3.52 0.59 -9.72
C PHE A 251 -4.79 1.02 -9.00
N LYS A 252 -5.94 0.58 -9.51
CA LYS A 252 -7.18 0.47 -8.76
C LYS A 252 -7.09 -0.85 -7.99
N THR A 253 -7.25 -0.80 -6.68
CA THR A 253 -7.13 -1.97 -5.82
C THR A 253 -8.33 -2.10 -4.90
N PHE A 254 -8.64 -3.33 -4.52
CA PHE A 254 -9.65 -3.64 -3.53
C PHE A 254 -9.21 -4.88 -2.76
N GLN A 255 -8.97 -4.75 -1.47
CA GLN A 255 -8.58 -5.85 -0.60
C GLN A 255 -9.62 -6.05 0.50
N HIS A 256 -9.89 -7.31 0.81
CA HIS A 256 -10.60 -7.73 2.00
C HIS A 256 -9.94 -9.00 2.54
N ASN A 257 -9.47 -8.96 3.78
CA ASN A 257 -8.69 -10.04 4.39
C ASN A 257 -7.59 -10.57 3.44
N ASN A 258 -7.59 -11.87 3.16
CA ASN A 258 -6.62 -12.58 2.35
C ASN A 258 -6.89 -12.51 0.83
N THR A 259 -7.74 -11.60 0.37
CA THR A 259 -8.04 -11.43 -1.05
C THR A 259 -7.75 -10.01 -1.52
N LEU A 260 -6.94 -9.88 -2.56
CA LEU A 260 -6.63 -8.61 -3.23
C LEU A 260 -7.03 -8.68 -4.71
N ILE A 261 -7.87 -7.75 -5.14
CA ILE A 261 -8.14 -7.47 -6.55
C ILE A 261 -7.30 -6.26 -6.96
N VAL A 262 -6.55 -6.38 -8.05
CA VAL A 262 -5.70 -5.31 -8.59
C VAL A 262 -5.88 -5.17 -10.09
N GLN A 263 -6.06 -3.93 -10.53
CA GLN A 263 -6.18 -3.59 -11.94
C GLN A 263 -5.40 -2.30 -12.20
N ARG A 264 -4.68 -2.24 -13.31
CA ARG A 264 -4.14 -0.97 -13.79
C ARG A 264 -5.27 0.06 -13.94
N SER A 265 -5.08 1.24 -13.38
CA SER A 265 -6.03 2.35 -13.53
C SER A 265 -6.11 2.78 -14.99
N ARG A 266 -7.34 2.88 -15.51
CA ARG A 266 -7.62 3.40 -16.86
C ARG A 266 -7.42 4.93 -16.92
N SER A 267 -7.77 5.61 -15.85
CA SER A 267 -7.57 7.05 -15.63
C SER A 267 -7.57 7.34 -14.13
N PHE A 268 -6.99 8.47 -13.74
CA PHE A 268 -7.03 8.99 -12.37
C PHE A 268 -6.73 10.49 -12.41
N PRO A 269 -7.26 11.30 -11.47
CA PRO A 269 -6.95 12.71 -11.40
C PRO A 269 -5.56 12.92 -10.80
N GLU A 270 -4.72 13.72 -11.47
CA GLU A 270 -3.37 14.05 -11.03
C GLU A 270 -3.11 15.55 -11.19
N VAL A 271 -2.55 16.18 -10.16
CA VAL A 271 -2.08 17.57 -10.20
C VAL A 271 -0.70 17.64 -9.56
N ASN A 272 0.27 18.09 -10.35
CA ASN A 272 1.66 18.23 -9.92
C ASN A 272 2.06 19.69 -9.66
N PRO A 273 3.14 19.93 -8.89
CA PRO A 273 3.83 21.21 -8.86
C PRO A 273 4.35 21.62 -10.25
N ASP A 274 4.60 22.91 -10.45
CA ASP A 274 5.04 23.50 -11.74
C ASP A 274 6.34 22.88 -12.30
N TRP A 275 7.22 22.43 -11.41
CA TRP A 275 8.52 21.85 -11.75
C TRP A 275 8.45 20.37 -12.14
N TYR A 276 7.31 19.70 -11.94
CA TYR A 276 7.18 18.27 -12.24
C TYR A 276 6.27 18.01 -13.45
N PRO A 277 6.83 17.64 -14.61
CA PRO A 277 6.05 17.38 -15.81
C PRO A 277 5.23 16.10 -15.71
N LEU A 278 4.09 16.06 -16.43
CA LEU A 278 3.26 14.86 -16.57
C LEU A 278 3.82 13.95 -17.67
N TYR A 279 4.28 12.76 -17.30
CA TYR A 279 4.75 11.74 -18.23
C TYR A 279 3.64 10.73 -18.56
N LYS A 280 3.48 10.40 -19.85
CA LYS A 280 2.64 9.28 -20.27
C LYS A 280 3.37 7.96 -19.99
N GLN A 281 2.68 7.02 -19.37
CA GLN A 281 3.21 5.68 -19.13
C GLN A 281 2.68 4.71 -20.19
N ARG A 282 3.55 4.32 -21.13
CA ARG A 282 3.28 3.28 -22.10
C ARG A 282 3.85 1.97 -21.61
N CYS A 283 3.02 1.27 -20.88
CA CYS A 283 3.30 -0.03 -20.29
C CYS A 283 2.14 -0.96 -20.59
N ASP A 284 2.33 -2.25 -20.35
CA ASP A 284 1.26 -3.20 -20.08
C ASP A 284 1.24 -3.54 -18.58
N GLN A 285 0.23 -4.29 -18.14
CA GLN A 285 0.19 -4.81 -16.78
C GLN A 285 0.80 -6.21 -16.75
N GLY A 286 1.58 -6.49 -15.71
CA GLY A 286 2.11 -7.80 -15.40
C GLY A 286 2.01 -8.11 -13.91
N VAL A 287 2.42 -9.30 -13.54
CA VAL A 287 2.59 -9.71 -12.14
C VAL A 287 3.93 -10.42 -12.02
N TYR A 288 4.78 -9.94 -11.13
CA TYR A 288 5.95 -10.67 -10.67
C TYR A 288 5.50 -11.80 -9.76
N ILE A 289 5.93 -13.01 -10.10
CA ILE A 289 5.73 -14.22 -9.30
C ILE A 289 7.06 -14.66 -8.69
N GLY A 290 8.18 -14.49 -9.42
CA GLY A 290 9.49 -14.90 -8.94
C GLY A 290 9.71 -16.42 -8.95
N ASP A 291 10.87 -16.83 -8.44
CA ASP A 291 11.40 -18.20 -8.49
C ASP A 291 11.68 -18.80 -7.10
N ALA A 292 11.36 -18.10 -6.02
CA ALA A 292 11.62 -18.53 -4.63
C ALA A 292 10.49 -19.39 -4.01
N TRP A 293 9.59 -19.92 -4.84
CA TRP A 293 8.50 -20.79 -4.39
C TRP A 293 8.93 -22.26 -4.39
N ASP A 294 8.43 -23.03 -3.43
CA ASP A 294 8.68 -24.48 -3.38
C ASP A 294 7.91 -25.22 -4.48
N GLU A 295 6.74 -24.68 -4.84
CA GLU A 295 5.82 -25.31 -5.77
C GLU A 295 5.02 -24.26 -6.55
N GLN A 296 4.83 -24.50 -7.84
CA GLN A 296 4.01 -23.69 -8.74
C GLN A 296 3.15 -24.60 -9.62
N ILE A 297 1.82 -24.47 -9.55
CA ILE A 297 0.86 -25.29 -10.29
C ILE A 297 -0.12 -24.40 -11.05
N GLU A 298 -0.29 -24.62 -12.34
CA GLU A 298 -1.35 -23.99 -13.14
C GLU A 298 -2.55 -24.91 -13.26
N GLN A 299 -3.71 -24.48 -12.76
CA GLN A 299 -4.94 -25.27 -12.83
C GLN A 299 -6.18 -24.38 -12.81
N GLY A 300 -7.17 -24.68 -13.66
CA GLY A 300 -8.42 -23.89 -13.71
C GLY A 300 -8.19 -22.41 -14.04
N GLY A 301 -7.08 -22.10 -14.70
CA GLY A 301 -6.65 -20.75 -15.02
C GLY A 301 -6.04 -19.95 -13.86
N TRP A 302 -5.90 -20.57 -12.68
CA TRP A 302 -5.13 -20.05 -11.55
C TRP A 302 -3.66 -20.48 -11.64
N ILE A 303 -2.77 -19.65 -11.10
CA ILE A 303 -1.40 -20.01 -10.75
C ILE A 303 -1.34 -20.16 -9.25
N PHE A 304 -1.18 -21.39 -8.77
CA PHE A 304 -1.04 -21.72 -7.36
C PHE A 304 0.43 -21.79 -6.98
N LEU A 305 0.76 -21.24 -5.82
CA LEU A 305 2.11 -21.07 -5.31
C LEU A 305 2.16 -21.49 -3.85
N ARG A 306 3.24 -22.16 -3.44
CA ARG A 306 3.49 -22.54 -2.05
C ARG A 306 4.93 -22.26 -1.65
N ARG A 307 5.11 -21.73 -0.44
CA ARG A 307 6.41 -21.59 0.24
C ARG A 307 6.22 -21.90 1.71
N GLY A 308 6.75 -23.03 2.17
CA GLY A 308 6.43 -23.58 3.50
C GLY A 308 4.92 -23.66 3.70
N ASP A 309 4.44 -22.97 4.72
CA ASP A 309 3.04 -22.96 5.14
C ASP A 309 2.22 -21.83 4.50
N ALA A 310 2.86 -20.96 3.69
CA ALA A 310 2.21 -19.89 2.96
C ALA A 310 1.74 -20.36 1.57
N TYR A 311 0.48 -20.06 1.24
CA TYR A 311 -0.19 -20.41 0.00
C TYR A 311 -0.67 -19.17 -0.75
N ALA A 312 -0.61 -19.21 -2.08
CA ALA A 312 -1.19 -18.16 -2.90
C ALA A 312 -1.79 -18.70 -4.19
N GLY A 313 -2.79 -18.00 -4.70
CA GLY A 313 -3.42 -18.21 -5.98
C GLY A 313 -3.50 -16.89 -6.75
N VAL A 314 -3.03 -16.87 -7.99
CA VAL A 314 -3.12 -15.71 -8.89
C VAL A 314 -4.04 -16.03 -10.06
N ARG A 315 -5.10 -15.23 -10.26
CA ARG A 315 -6.03 -15.34 -11.41
C ARG A 315 -6.14 -14.03 -12.13
N VAL A 316 -5.67 -14.00 -13.39
CA VAL A 316 -6.03 -12.92 -14.32
C VAL A 316 -7.45 -13.20 -14.83
N VAL A 317 -8.35 -12.23 -14.71
CA VAL A 317 -9.74 -12.39 -15.14
C VAL A 317 -9.97 -11.60 -16.44
N LEU A 318 -10.14 -12.33 -17.53
CA LEU A 318 -10.41 -11.78 -18.86
C LEU A 318 -11.46 -12.65 -19.53
N TRP A 319 -12.36 -12.02 -20.29
CA TRP A 319 -13.36 -12.73 -21.07
C TRP A 319 -12.78 -13.39 -22.34
N ASP A 320 -13.44 -14.44 -22.80
CA ASP A 320 -13.13 -15.11 -24.06
C ASP A 320 -13.77 -14.33 -25.24
N ALA A 321 -13.05 -13.32 -25.72
CA ALA A 321 -13.53 -12.45 -26.78
C ALA A 321 -13.92 -13.20 -28.07
N ALA A 322 -13.25 -14.31 -28.38
CA ALA A 322 -13.55 -15.12 -29.55
C ALA A 322 -14.88 -15.87 -29.39
N PHE A 323 -15.11 -16.45 -28.21
CA PHE A 323 -16.39 -17.08 -27.87
C PHE A 323 -17.54 -16.07 -27.84
N GLU A 324 -17.34 -14.90 -27.22
CA GLU A 324 -18.37 -13.87 -27.14
C GLU A 324 -18.67 -13.24 -28.51
N ALA A 325 -17.68 -13.14 -29.41
CA ALA A 325 -17.90 -12.67 -30.78
C ALA A 325 -18.86 -13.58 -31.57
N GLN A 326 -18.83 -14.89 -31.34
CA GLN A 326 -19.72 -15.85 -32.01
C GLN A 326 -21.18 -15.70 -31.57
N LYS A 327 -21.43 -15.14 -30.38
CA LYS A 327 -22.78 -14.89 -29.84
C LYS A 327 -23.38 -13.54 -30.26
N LYS A 328 -22.58 -12.63 -30.82
CA LYS A 328 -23.03 -11.26 -31.15
C LYS A 328 -24.11 -11.28 -32.24
N LYS A 329 -25.28 -10.71 -31.92
CA LYS A 329 -26.34 -10.40 -32.88
C LYS A 329 -26.27 -8.91 -33.26
N LYS A 330 -26.40 -8.60 -34.55
CA LYS A 330 -26.48 -7.20 -35.02
C LYS A 330 -27.88 -6.67 -34.74
N ASN A 331 -27.99 -5.63 -33.92
CA ASN A 331 -29.29 -5.04 -33.53
C ASN A 331 -29.71 -3.83 -34.39
N GLY A 332 -29.16 -3.67 -35.60
CA GLY A 332 -29.65 -2.69 -36.59
C GLY A 332 -29.48 -1.19 -36.26
N GLY A 333 -28.91 -0.82 -35.11
CA GLY A 333 -28.66 0.57 -34.70
C GLY A 333 -27.34 1.17 -35.22
N THR A 334 -27.19 2.49 -35.08
CA THR A 334 -25.98 3.26 -35.48
C THR A 334 -24.78 3.04 -34.55
N GLN A 335 -25.00 2.54 -33.33
CA GLN A 335 -23.96 1.99 -32.47
C GLN A 335 -23.99 0.47 -32.57
N ALA A 336 -22.85 -0.13 -32.89
CA ALA A 336 -22.81 -1.46 -33.49
C ALA A 336 -23.39 -2.59 -32.63
N VAL A 337 -23.34 -2.52 -31.29
CA VAL A 337 -23.92 -3.55 -30.39
C VAL A 337 -24.06 -2.95 -28.98
N PHE A 338 -25.25 -2.91 -28.39
CA PHE A 338 -25.41 -2.88 -26.92
C PHE A 338 -25.83 -4.29 -26.49
N HIS A 339 -25.53 -4.66 -25.25
CA HIS A 339 -26.10 -5.88 -24.67
C HIS A 339 -27.62 -5.75 -24.59
N GLY A 340 -28.32 -6.77 -25.11
CA GLY A 340 -29.78 -6.83 -25.05
C GLY A 340 -30.28 -7.14 -23.64
N ALA A 341 -31.53 -6.80 -23.33
CA ALA A 341 -32.13 -7.11 -22.03
C ALA A 341 -32.18 -8.63 -21.74
N ASP A 342 -32.21 -9.46 -22.80
CA ASP A 342 -32.26 -10.93 -22.71
C ASP A 342 -30.87 -11.59 -22.89
N ASP A 343 -29.78 -10.82 -22.96
CA ASP A 343 -28.44 -11.40 -23.00
C ASP A 343 -28.10 -12.04 -21.64
N GLU A 344 -27.45 -13.21 -21.67
CA GLU A 344 -26.84 -13.78 -20.45
C GLU A 344 -26.02 -12.71 -19.73
N PRO A 345 -26.21 -12.50 -18.41
CA PRO A 345 -25.61 -11.38 -17.69
C PRO A 345 -24.09 -11.50 -17.60
N THR A 346 -23.55 -12.70 -17.78
CA THR A 346 -22.13 -13.00 -17.68
C THR A 346 -21.49 -13.35 -19.02
N VAL A 347 -20.16 -13.32 -19.06
CA VAL A 347 -19.34 -13.73 -20.20
C VAL A 347 -18.50 -14.95 -19.83
N LYS A 348 -18.15 -15.75 -20.83
CA LYS A 348 -17.19 -16.85 -20.63
C LYS A 348 -15.82 -16.28 -20.30
N LEU A 349 -15.17 -16.82 -19.26
CA LEU A 349 -13.79 -16.48 -18.93
C LEU A 349 -12.81 -17.18 -19.88
N MET A 350 -11.71 -16.51 -20.19
CA MET A 350 -10.61 -17.05 -20.97
C MET A 350 -9.76 -18.00 -20.10
N ASP A 351 -9.39 -19.15 -20.67
CA ASP A 351 -8.60 -20.17 -19.95
C ASP A 351 -7.16 -19.70 -19.70
N GLN A 352 -6.54 -19.09 -20.72
CA GLN A 352 -5.15 -18.63 -20.70
C GLN A 352 -5.05 -17.12 -21.03
N PRO A 353 -5.35 -16.23 -20.06
CA PRO A 353 -5.43 -14.77 -20.26
C PRO A 353 -4.09 -14.02 -20.11
N TYR A 354 -2.97 -14.73 -19.99
CA TYR A 354 -1.63 -14.17 -19.85
C TYR A 354 -0.59 -14.99 -20.65
N SER A 355 0.65 -14.51 -20.67
CA SER A 355 1.84 -15.24 -21.10
C SER A 355 2.97 -15.03 -20.10
N TYR A 356 3.92 -15.95 -20.01
CA TYR A 356 5.14 -15.72 -19.20
C TYR A 356 6.18 -14.91 -19.98
N THR A 357 7.03 -14.20 -19.25
CA THR A 357 8.34 -13.77 -19.76
C THR A 357 9.25 -14.99 -19.95
N ASP A 358 10.32 -14.85 -20.75
CA ASP A 358 11.26 -15.94 -21.04
C ASP A 358 11.90 -16.52 -19.77
N ASP A 359 12.17 -15.68 -18.77
CA ASP A 359 12.71 -16.09 -17.46
C ASP A 359 11.65 -16.65 -16.49
N ARG A 360 10.37 -16.67 -16.91
CA ARG A 360 9.19 -17.07 -16.15
C ARG A 360 8.97 -16.33 -14.82
N LYS A 361 9.69 -15.22 -14.58
CA LYS A 361 9.54 -14.44 -13.34
C LYS A 361 8.30 -13.58 -13.33
N PHE A 362 7.77 -13.28 -14.51
CA PHE A 362 6.59 -12.45 -14.69
C PHE A 362 5.55 -13.15 -15.56
N ILE A 363 4.29 -12.88 -15.26
CA ILE A 363 3.22 -13.00 -16.25
C ILE A 363 2.92 -11.62 -16.84
N VAL A 364 2.64 -11.58 -18.14
CA VAL A 364 2.20 -10.42 -18.91
C VAL A 364 0.76 -10.65 -19.31
N LEU A 365 -0.13 -9.72 -18.97
CA LEU A 365 -1.55 -9.85 -19.24
C LEU A 365 -1.84 -9.61 -20.73
N LYS A 366 -2.75 -10.41 -21.32
CA LYS A 366 -3.17 -10.22 -22.73
C LYS A 366 -3.96 -8.93 -22.95
N ASP A 367 -4.72 -8.51 -21.94
CA ASP A 367 -5.33 -7.18 -21.87
C ASP A 367 -4.75 -6.45 -20.66
N ARG A 368 -4.12 -5.29 -20.92
CA ARG A 368 -3.41 -4.47 -19.94
C ARG A 368 -4.29 -3.87 -18.83
N PHE A 369 -5.60 -4.04 -18.91
CA PHE A 369 -6.59 -3.63 -17.94
C PHE A 369 -7.40 -4.83 -17.42
N SER A 370 -6.93 -6.07 -17.57
CA SER A 370 -7.58 -7.20 -16.90
C SER A 370 -7.36 -7.08 -15.39
N PRO A 371 -8.42 -7.20 -14.55
CA PRO A 371 -8.24 -7.35 -13.13
C PRO A 371 -7.51 -8.67 -12.82
N VAL A 372 -6.69 -8.64 -11.78
CA VAL A 372 -5.98 -9.80 -11.22
C VAL A 372 -6.47 -10.00 -9.80
N ILE A 373 -6.87 -11.24 -9.49
CA ILE A 373 -7.17 -11.68 -8.13
C ILE A 373 -5.91 -12.34 -7.57
N ILE A 374 -5.50 -11.92 -6.38
CA ILE A 374 -4.51 -12.56 -5.55
C ILE A 374 -5.25 -13.08 -4.32
N GLN A 375 -5.39 -14.39 -4.23
CA GLN A 375 -5.91 -15.08 -3.06
C GLN A 375 -4.72 -15.60 -2.25
N ALA A 376 -4.61 -15.22 -0.99
CA ALA A 376 -3.61 -15.74 -0.07
C ALA A 376 -4.24 -16.71 0.93
N GLY A 377 -3.41 -17.53 1.57
CA GLY A 377 -3.82 -18.46 2.60
C GLY A 377 -2.60 -19.07 3.27
N ASP A 378 -2.82 -19.82 4.34
CA ASP A 378 -1.79 -20.62 4.98
C ASP A 378 -2.35 -21.94 5.53
N GLU A 379 -1.49 -22.75 6.12
CA GLU A 379 -1.87 -24.03 6.73
C GLU A 379 -2.91 -23.86 7.84
N GLN A 380 -2.84 -22.81 8.66
CA GLN A 380 -3.81 -22.57 9.72
C GLN A 380 -5.22 -22.31 9.16
N GLN A 381 -5.31 -21.57 8.05
CA GLN A 381 -6.59 -21.21 7.42
C GLN A 381 -7.17 -22.33 6.56
N PHE A 382 -6.32 -23.10 5.86
CA PHE A 382 -6.78 -24.06 4.83
C PHE A 382 -6.45 -25.52 5.13
N GLY A 383 -5.62 -25.81 6.13
CA GLY A 383 -5.17 -27.15 6.50
C GLY A 383 -4.09 -27.72 5.59
N SER A 384 -4.19 -27.52 4.28
CA SER A 384 -3.16 -27.93 3.32
C SER A 384 -3.20 -27.11 2.04
N PHE A 385 -2.09 -27.10 1.29
CA PHE A 385 -2.04 -26.45 -0.03
C PHE A 385 -3.04 -27.07 -1.01
N LYS A 386 -3.26 -28.39 -0.92
CA LYS A 386 -4.25 -29.09 -1.75
C LYS A 386 -5.67 -28.62 -1.45
N ASP A 387 -6.01 -28.43 -0.17
CA ASP A 387 -7.33 -27.97 0.25
C ASP A 387 -7.52 -26.48 -0.09
N PHE A 388 -6.46 -25.67 0.03
CA PHE A 388 -6.43 -24.31 -0.50
C PHE A 388 -6.77 -24.29 -1.99
N MET A 389 -6.03 -25.03 -2.82
CA MET A 389 -6.30 -25.13 -4.26
C MET A 389 -7.73 -25.58 -4.55
N ALA A 390 -8.21 -26.63 -3.87
CA ALA A 390 -9.53 -27.18 -4.08
C ALA A 390 -10.64 -26.17 -3.77
N LYS A 391 -10.54 -25.44 -2.66
CA LYS A 391 -11.50 -24.39 -2.27
C LYS A 391 -11.40 -23.18 -3.21
N THR A 392 -10.19 -22.72 -3.55
CA THR A 392 -10.01 -21.59 -4.49
C THR A 392 -10.55 -21.88 -5.89
N LEU A 393 -10.43 -23.12 -6.38
CA LEU A 393 -11.01 -23.54 -7.67
C LEU A 393 -12.54 -23.53 -7.66
N GLN A 394 -13.17 -23.66 -6.49
CA GLN A 394 -14.62 -23.62 -6.31
C GLN A 394 -15.14 -22.21 -6.01
N ALA A 395 -14.25 -21.25 -5.75
CA ALA A 395 -14.61 -19.86 -5.47
C ALA A 395 -15.39 -19.25 -6.65
N PRO A 396 -16.60 -18.71 -6.42
CA PRO A 396 -17.37 -18.03 -7.47
C PRO A 396 -16.61 -16.87 -8.09
N ILE A 397 -16.41 -16.90 -9.41
CA ILE A 397 -15.87 -15.79 -10.21
C ILE A 397 -16.80 -15.56 -11.40
N ALA A 398 -17.23 -14.32 -11.60
CA ALA A 398 -18.00 -13.92 -12.76
C ALA A 398 -17.56 -12.56 -13.30
N LEU A 399 -17.62 -12.41 -14.63
CA LEU A 399 -17.59 -11.12 -15.30
C LEU A 399 -18.99 -10.79 -15.79
N HIS A 400 -19.63 -9.82 -15.15
CA HIS A 400 -20.93 -9.29 -15.57
C HIS A 400 -20.75 -8.27 -16.68
N LYS A 401 -21.61 -8.32 -17.69
CA LYS A 401 -21.62 -7.35 -18.79
C LYS A 401 -22.06 -5.98 -18.28
N THR A 402 -21.37 -4.93 -18.72
CA THR A 402 -21.91 -3.57 -18.64
C THR A 402 -22.79 -3.29 -19.86
N VAL A 403 -23.40 -2.11 -19.94
CA VAL A 403 -24.11 -1.70 -21.17
C VAL A 403 -23.16 -1.62 -22.37
N VAL A 404 -21.90 -1.21 -22.17
CA VAL A 404 -20.92 -1.12 -23.26
C VAL A 404 -20.25 -2.49 -23.45
N PRO A 405 -20.27 -3.07 -24.67
CA PRO A 405 -19.57 -4.33 -24.91
C PRO A 405 -18.09 -4.23 -24.56
N THR A 406 -17.49 -5.36 -24.20
CA THR A 406 -16.06 -5.50 -23.81
C THR A 406 -15.68 -4.94 -22.44
N PHE A 407 -16.64 -4.29 -21.76
CA PHE A 407 -16.46 -3.75 -20.42
C PHE A 407 -17.30 -4.54 -19.42
N ASN A 408 -16.68 -4.92 -18.29
CA ASN A 408 -17.27 -5.84 -17.32
C ASN A 408 -17.12 -5.35 -15.88
N ILE A 409 -17.99 -5.89 -15.02
CA ILE A 409 -17.88 -5.83 -13.56
C ILE A 409 -17.44 -7.22 -13.09
N LEU A 410 -16.36 -7.29 -12.32
CA LEU A 410 -15.87 -8.51 -11.69
C LEU A 410 -16.62 -8.73 -10.38
N LEU A 411 -17.24 -9.90 -10.24
CA LEU A 411 -17.77 -10.42 -8.98
C LEU A 411 -16.87 -11.58 -8.55
N PHE A 412 -16.41 -11.55 -7.31
CA PHE A 412 -15.60 -12.61 -6.71
C PHE A 412 -16.03 -12.86 -5.27
N THR A 413 -16.28 -14.12 -4.91
CA THR A 413 -16.49 -14.52 -3.52
C THR A 413 -15.28 -15.34 -3.05
N PRO A 414 -14.51 -14.89 -2.04
CA PRO A 414 -13.35 -15.62 -1.54
C PRO A 414 -13.70 -17.04 -1.06
N PRO A 415 -12.74 -17.99 -1.08
CA PRO A 415 -12.93 -19.40 -0.71
C PRO A 415 -12.93 -19.62 0.82
N VAL A 416 -13.67 -18.77 1.54
CA VAL A 416 -13.88 -18.84 2.99
C VAL A 416 -15.39 -18.96 3.24
N GLU A 417 -15.76 -19.71 4.28
CA GLU A 417 -17.17 -19.90 4.63
C GLU A 417 -17.83 -18.54 4.95
N ASN A 418 -18.99 -18.28 4.34
CA ASN A 418 -19.71 -17.00 4.45
C ASN A 418 -18.87 -15.76 4.08
N ALA A 419 -17.89 -15.91 3.17
CA ALA A 419 -17.13 -14.78 2.68
C ALA A 419 -18.05 -13.78 1.94
N PRO A 420 -17.83 -12.47 2.13
CA PRO A 420 -18.58 -11.46 1.43
C PRO A 420 -18.26 -11.46 -0.08
N GLU A 421 -19.24 -11.12 -0.91
CA GLU A 421 -19.03 -10.89 -2.34
C GLU A 421 -18.28 -9.57 -2.55
N MET A 422 -17.19 -9.64 -3.31
CA MET A 422 -16.41 -8.50 -3.75
C MET A 422 -16.85 -8.09 -5.16
N VAL A 423 -17.40 -6.87 -5.30
CA VAL A 423 -17.82 -6.30 -6.58
C VAL A 423 -16.83 -5.22 -7.02
N PHE A 424 -16.21 -5.43 -8.17
CA PHE A 424 -15.16 -4.57 -8.71
C PHE A 424 -15.45 -4.18 -10.16
N ASN A 425 -15.85 -2.93 -10.38
CA ASN A 425 -16.05 -2.42 -11.73
C ASN A 425 -14.70 -2.27 -12.46
N ALA A 426 -14.44 -3.16 -13.43
CA ALA A 426 -13.19 -3.16 -14.22
C ALA A 426 -13.25 -2.20 -15.43
N ALA A 427 -14.41 -1.60 -15.68
CA ALA A 427 -14.62 -0.69 -16.79
C ALA A 427 -14.31 0.78 -16.44
N ASN A 428 -14.56 1.17 -15.19
CA ASN A 428 -14.52 2.56 -14.77
C ASN A 428 -13.97 2.74 -13.33
N ASN A 429 -14.02 3.98 -12.87
CA ASN A 429 -13.55 4.41 -11.56
C ASN A 429 -14.69 4.46 -10.51
N GLU A 430 -15.58 3.46 -10.50
CA GLU A 430 -16.57 3.30 -9.42
C GLU A 430 -15.93 2.73 -8.15
N ILE A 431 -16.46 3.13 -6.99
CA ILE A 431 -16.06 2.60 -5.68
C ILE A 431 -16.43 1.11 -5.63
N PRO A 432 -15.50 0.20 -5.31
CA PRO A 432 -15.82 -1.21 -5.12
C PRO A 432 -16.84 -1.43 -3.99
N MET A 433 -17.56 -2.54 -4.05
CA MET A 433 -18.50 -2.94 -2.99
C MET A 433 -18.08 -4.27 -2.34
N LEU A 434 -18.34 -4.36 -1.04
CA LEU A 434 -18.28 -5.58 -0.24
C LEU A 434 -19.71 -5.88 0.24
N ASP A 435 -20.31 -7.00 -0.14
CA ASP A 435 -21.70 -7.34 0.21
C ASP A 435 -22.73 -6.22 -0.06
N ASN A 436 -22.61 -5.58 -1.23
CA ASN A 436 -23.42 -4.44 -1.67
C ASN A 436 -23.22 -3.14 -0.89
N GLU A 437 -22.22 -3.05 -0.01
CA GLU A 437 -21.83 -1.82 0.65
C GLU A 437 -20.57 -1.23 0.01
N TYR A 438 -20.60 0.06 -0.32
CA TYR A 438 -19.43 0.76 -0.86
C TYR A 438 -18.32 0.88 0.19
N ILE A 439 -17.08 0.67 -0.24
CA ILE A 439 -15.91 0.86 0.63
C ILE A 439 -15.82 2.31 1.12
N ASN A 440 -15.73 2.47 2.44
CA ASN A 440 -15.51 3.76 3.08
C ASN A 440 -14.01 4.12 3.13
N TYR A 441 -13.59 5.04 2.26
CA TYR A 441 -12.22 5.57 2.25
C TYR A 441 -11.98 6.68 3.30
N ALA A 442 -13.04 7.23 3.90
CA ALA A 442 -12.97 8.12 5.06
C ALA A 442 -13.02 7.27 6.35
N HIS A 443 -12.06 6.34 6.46
CA HIS A 443 -11.95 5.43 7.59
C HIS A 443 -11.80 6.23 8.90
N PRO A 444 -12.55 5.90 9.98
CA PRO A 444 -12.65 6.75 11.16
C PRO A 444 -11.41 6.73 12.08
N LEU A 445 -10.44 5.86 11.81
CA LEU A 445 -9.26 5.65 12.63
C LEU A 445 -7.98 5.99 11.85
N THR A 446 -6.98 6.55 12.52
CA THR A 446 -5.64 6.75 11.95
C THR A 446 -4.86 5.43 11.94
N PHE A 447 -5.02 4.66 13.00
CA PHE A 447 -4.44 3.32 13.20
C PHE A 447 -5.55 2.40 13.69
N ASP A 448 -5.79 1.30 12.98
CA ASP A 448 -6.82 0.32 13.29
C ASP A 448 -6.28 -1.10 13.15
N SER A 449 -5.71 -1.60 14.24
CA SER A 449 -5.37 -3.00 14.44
C SER A 449 -5.62 -3.40 15.90
N PRO A 450 -5.56 -4.70 16.24
CA PRO A 450 -5.57 -5.15 17.64
C PRO A 450 -4.39 -4.64 18.48
N TYR A 451 -3.36 -4.06 17.87
CA TYR A 451 -2.11 -3.67 18.55
C TYR A 451 -1.89 -2.18 18.59
N ILE A 452 -2.47 -1.43 17.65
CA ILE A 452 -2.35 0.03 17.58
C ILE A 452 -3.71 0.60 17.24
N HIS A 453 -4.21 1.48 18.10
CA HIS A 453 -5.52 2.09 17.96
C HIS A 453 -5.46 3.61 18.14
N SER A 454 -6.09 4.35 17.23
CA SER A 454 -6.24 5.81 17.35
C SER A 454 -7.44 6.31 16.54
N GLU A 455 -8.35 7.02 17.20
CA GLU A 455 -9.36 7.81 16.52
C GLU A 455 -8.70 8.85 15.61
N TYR A 456 -9.26 9.04 14.42
CA TYR A 456 -8.68 9.93 13.43
C TYR A 456 -8.60 11.37 13.95
N ARG A 457 -7.43 12.00 13.82
CA ARG A 457 -7.07 13.33 14.34
C ARG A 457 -7.07 13.51 15.87
N SER A 458 -7.33 12.48 16.66
CA SER A 458 -7.31 12.60 18.12
C SER A 458 -5.89 12.87 18.67
N GLY A 459 -4.88 12.28 18.02
CA GLY A 459 -3.50 12.26 18.53
C GLY A 459 -3.34 11.37 19.77
N LYS A 460 -4.36 10.60 20.14
CA LYS A 460 -4.32 9.69 21.28
C LYS A 460 -4.19 8.28 20.76
N ILE A 461 -3.01 7.69 20.95
CA ILE A 461 -2.70 6.36 20.43
C ILE A 461 -2.52 5.41 21.59
N ARG A 462 -3.19 4.25 21.50
CA ARG A 462 -2.95 3.11 22.37
C ARG A 462 -2.18 2.05 21.62
N ILE A 463 -1.08 1.58 22.20
CA ILE A 463 -0.36 0.39 21.78
C ILE A 463 -0.59 -0.68 22.86
N GLU A 464 -1.04 -1.87 22.46
CA GLU A 464 -1.30 -2.97 23.39
C GLU A 464 -0.80 -4.31 22.85
N TYR A 465 -0.16 -5.11 23.71
CA TYR A 465 0.31 -6.45 23.35
C TYR A 465 0.61 -7.26 24.62
N ASP A 466 0.16 -8.51 24.67
CA ASP A 466 0.43 -9.46 25.78
C ASP A 466 0.15 -8.87 27.19
N GLY A 467 -0.95 -8.10 27.31
CA GLY A 467 -1.36 -7.47 28.57
C GLY A 467 -0.58 -6.21 28.97
N GLU A 468 0.46 -5.83 28.21
CA GLU A 468 1.14 -4.55 28.34
C GLU A 468 0.41 -3.47 27.53
N THR A 469 0.44 -2.23 28.01
CA THR A 469 -0.16 -1.07 27.34
C THR A 469 0.77 0.13 27.37
N LEU A 470 0.85 0.86 26.25
CA LEU A 470 1.56 2.13 26.15
C LEU A 470 0.64 3.16 25.45
N ASP A 471 0.27 4.20 26.17
CA ASP A 471 -0.54 5.30 25.66
C ASP A 471 0.37 6.47 25.26
N LEU A 472 0.28 6.93 24.01
CA LEU A 472 0.97 8.09 23.47
C LEU A 472 -0.02 9.24 23.25
N ASP A 473 0.39 10.47 23.54
CA ASP A 473 -0.48 11.65 23.42
C ASP A 473 0.20 12.79 22.67
N PHE A 474 -0.29 13.01 21.45
CA PHE A 474 0.08 14.07 20.53
C PHE A 474 -1.01 15.14 20.43
N SER A 475 -2.00 15.16 21.33
CA SER A 475 -3.02 16.21 21.36
C SER A 475 -2.42 17.57 21.72
N ASP A 476 -3.20 18.65 21.60
CA ASP A 476 -2.70 20.00 21.88
C ASP A 476 -2.37 20.19 23.37
N ASN A 477 -2.93 19.34 24.24
CA ASN A 477 -2.72 19.37 25.68
C ASN A 477 -2.37 17.96 26.18
N PRO A 478 -1.15 17.48 25.89
CA PRO A 478 -0.78 16.10 26.17
C PRO A 478 -0.63 15.87 27.68
N TRP A 479 -1.05 14.69 28.16
CA TRP A 479 -1.04 14.39 29.60
C TRP A 479 0.35 14.46 30.25
N TRP A 480 1.43 14.22 29.51
CA TRP A 480 2.80 14.28 30.02
C TRP A 480 3.30 15.71 30.26
N ALA A 481 2.64 16.72 29.68
CA ALA A 481 3.02 18.12 29.91
C ALA A 481 2.70 18.60 31.33
N PHE A 482 1.79 17.92 32.06
CA PHE A 482 1.41 18.29 33.43
C PHE A 482 2.41 17.80 34.50
N TRP A 483 3.30 16.88 34.15
CA TRP A 483 4.23 16.24 35.09
C TRP A 483 5.67 16.75 34.96
N ARG A 484 5.88 17.83 34.19
CA ARG A 484 7.18 18.48 33.96
C ARG A 484 7.39 19.71 34.82
#